data_AF-A0A257M3P9-F1
#
_entry.id   AF-A0A257M3P9-F1
#
_cell.length_a   1.000
_cell.length_b   1.000
_cell.length_c   1.000
_cell.angle_alpha   90.00
_cell.angle_beta   90.00
_cell.angle_gamma   90.00
#
_symmetry.space_group_name_H-M   'P 1'
#
loop_
_entity.id
_entity.type
_entity.pdbx_description
1 polymer ?
#
loop_
_entity_poly.entity_id
_entity_poly.type
_entity_poly.pdbx_seq_one_letter_code
_entity_poly.pdbx_strand_id
1 'polypeptide(L)'
;MNGVRIATLPVAGDDWKSFKIPLDAAAMKLLKNENRIEVRRSTNVDKFKFRNARLKVQLADGSWVASTAQMQDQTTDKDWAYFSGEVFREPLVSKEVPLDFRAH
;
A
#
# COMPACT_ATOMS: atom_id res chain seq x y z
N MET A 1 -1.06 -5.64 6.08
CA MET A 1 -0.85 -4.60 7.09
C MET A 1 -0.32 -5.26 8.35
N ASN A 2 0.82 -4.83 8.85
CA ASN A 2 1.44 -5.37 10.07
C ASN A 2 1.52 -6.91 10.07
N GLY A 3 1.90 -7.51 8.93
CA GLY A 3 1.98 -8.96 8.74
C GLY A 3 0.65 -9.69 8.46
N VAL A 4 -0.51 -9.01 8.55
CA VAL A 4 -1.82 -9.61 8.29
C VAL A 4 -2.38 -9.20 6.93
N ARG A 5 -2.93 -10.16 6.19
CA ARG A 5 -3.62 -9.90 4.93
C ARG A 5 -4.94 -9.19 5.19
N ILE A 6 -5.11 -8.00 4.60
CA ILE A 6 -6.33 -7.19 4.75
C ILE A 6 -7.20 -7.16 3.48
N ALA A 7 -6.62 -7.45 2.31
CA ALA A 7 -7.36 -7.47 1.05
C ALA A 7 -6.60 -8.20 -0.06
N THR A 8 -7.28 -8.40 -1.18
CA THR A 8 -6.69 -8.66 -2.50
C THR A 8 -6.83 -7.40 -3.32
N LEU A 9 -5.75 -6.94 -3.96
CA LEU A 9 -5.85 -5.83 -4.90
C LEU A 9 -6.47 -6.32 -6.22
N PRO A 10 -7.41 -5.57 -6.81
CA PRO A 10 -7.99 -5.92 -8.09
C PRO A 10 -7.00 -5.66 -9.24
N VAL A 11 -7.26 -6.28 -10.39
CA VAL A 11 -6.47 -6.07 -11.61
C VAL A 11 -6.75 -4.66 -12.16
N ALA A 12 -5.69 -3.93 -12.50
CA ALA A 12 -5.78 -2.54 -12.91
C ALA A 12 -5.55 -2.28 -14.40
N GLY A 13 -5.35 -3.27 -15.27
CA GLY A 13 -5.08 -3.02 -16.69
C GLY A 13 -3.91 -2.04 -16.89
N ASP A 14 -3.94 -1.28 -17.99
CA ASP A 14 -2.86 -0.36 -18.34
C ASP A 14 -2.94 1.01 -17.63
N ASP A 15 -4.07 1.32 -17.00
CA ASP A 15 -4.34 2.62 -16.37
C ASP A 15 -4.13 2.63 -14.86
N TRP A 16 -3.76 3.79 -14.33
CA TRP A 16 -3.72 4.00 -12.88
C TRP A 16 -5.13 3.98 -12.28
N LYS A 17 -5.39 3.01 -11.40
CA LYS A 17 -6.64 2.91 -10.66
C LYS A 17 -6.41 3.12 -9.16
N SER A 18 -7.31 3.89 -8.54
CA SER A 18 -7.32 4.09 -7.09
C SER A 18 -8.23 3.07 -6.43
N PHE A 19 -7.76 2.46 -5.35
CA PHE A 19 -8.53 1.47 -4.58
C PHE A 19 -8.61 1.88 -3.12
N LYS A 20 -9.80 1.72 -2.54
CA LYS A 20 -10.04 1.93 -1.11
C LYS A 20 -10.35 0.57 -0.49
N ILE A 21 -9.60 0.21 0.53
CA ILE A 21 -9.79 -1.02 1.29
C ILE A 21 -10.43 -0.62 2.62
N PRO A 22 -11.72 -0.91 2.86
CA PRO A 22 -12.28 -0.74 4.18
C PRO A 22 -11.60 -1.75 5.13
N LEU A 23 -11.18 -1.27 6.30
CA LEU A 23 -10.68 -2.14 7.36
C LEU A 23 -11.88 -2.66 8.15
N ASP A 24 -12.03 -3.98 8.21
CA ASP A 24 -13.03 -4.60 9.09
C ASP A 24 -12.60 -4.50 10.56
N ALA A 25 -13.49 -4.91 11.47
CA ALA A 25 -13.23 -4.85 12.90
C ALA A 25 -11.99 -5.66 13.34
N ALA A 26 -11.63 -6.73 12.61
CA ALA A 26 -10.45 -7.51 12.91
C ALA A 26 -9.18 -6.76 12.49
N ALA A 27 -9.16 -6.19 11.28
CA ALA A 27 -8.06 -5.37 10.78
C ALA A 27 -7.87 -4.09 11.60
N MET A 28 -8.96 -3.47 12.08
CA MET A 28 -8.89 -2.30 12.96
C MET A 28 -8.19 -2.61 14.29
N LYS A 29 -8.37 -3.81 14.87
CA LYS A 29 -7.67 -4.23 16.10
C LYS A 29 -6.16 -4.38 15.92
N LEU A 30 -5.69 -4.46 14.68
CA LEU A 30 -4.27 -4.58 14.34
C LEU A 30 -3.60 -3.22 14.12
N LEU A 31 -4.37 -2.13 14.15
CA LEU A 31 -3.83 -0.78 14.04
C LEU A 31 -2.95 -0.48 15.25
N LYS A 32 -1.74 -0.02 14.96
CA LYS A 32 -0.76 0.46 15.95
C LYS A 32 -0.46 1.93 15.65
N ASN A 33 0.33 2.58 16.50
CA ASN A 33 0.82 3.93 16.20
C ASN A 33 1.67 3.94 14.92
N GLU A 34 2.47 2.89 14.72
CA GLU A 34 3.26 2.67 13.52
C GLU A 34 2.69 1.50 12.73
N ASN A 35 2.09 1.81 11.58
CA ASN A 35 1.56 0.79 10.68
C ASN A 35 2.44 0.66 9.45
N ARG A 36 2.57 -0.57 8.97
CA ARG A 36 3.28 -0.90 7.74
C ARG A 36 2.36 -1.70 6.82
N ILE A 37 2.45 -1.46 5.53
CA ILE A 37 1.86 -2.36 4.53
C ILE A 37 2.93 -2.87 3.59
N GLU A 38 2.63 -4.02 3.00
CA GLU A 38 3.40 -4.59 1.91
C GLU A 38 2.38 -5.13 0.90
N VAL A 39 2.77 -5.14 -0.37
CA VAL A 39 2.02 -5.80 -1.44
C VAL A 39 2.73 -7.11 -1.76
N ARG A 40 1.97 -8.20 -1.69
CA ARG A 40 2.42 -9.53 -2.09
C ARG A 40 1.60 -9.98 -3.30
N ARG A 41 2.29 -10.47 -4.31
CA ARG A 41 1.67 -11.09 -5.51
C ARG A 41 1.76 -12.60 -5.41
N SER A 42 0.74 -13.28 -5.91
CA SER A 42 0.64 -14.75 -5.90
C SER A 42 1.43 -15.42 -7.02
N THR A 43 1.67 -14.73 -8.15
CA THR A 43 2.36 -15.30 -9.33
C THR A 43 3.25 -14.27 -10.01
N ASN A 44 4.28 -14.70 -10.76
CA ASN A 44 5.20 -13.82 -11.49
C ASN A 44 4.76 -13.47 -12.94
N VAL A 45 3.47 -13.57 -13.27
CA VAL A 45 3.03 -13.58 -14.68
C VAL A 45 2.97 -12.18 -15.31
N ASP A 46 2.63 -11.14 -14.55
CA ASP A 46 2.47 -9.78 -15.07
C ASP A 46 3.24 -8.73 -14.25
N LYS A 47 3.57 -7.59 -14.86
CA LYS A 47 4.25 -6.48 -14.19
C LYS A 47 3.24 -5.71 -13.35
N PHE A 48 3.66 -5.28 -12.18
CA PHE A 48 2.80 -4.54 -11.26
C PHE A 48 3.55 -3.35 -10.67
N LYS A 49 2.84 -2.24 -10.51
CA LYS A 49 3.33 -1.09 -9.75
C LYS A 49 2.21 -0.45 -8.95
N PHE A 50 2.58 0.15 -7.82
CA PHE A 50 1.65 0.88 -6.97
C PHE A 50 2.32 2.12 -6.38
N ARG A 51 1.50 3.08 -5.98
CA ARG A 51 1.91 4.36 -5.42
C ARG A 51 0.87 4.92 -4.47
N ASN A 52 1.26 5.95 -3.71
CA ASN A 52 0.35 6.73 -2.87
C ASN A 52 -0.50 5.90 -1.89
N ALA A 53 0.06 4.82 -1.34
CA ALA A 53 -0.63 4.08 -0.31
C ALA A 53 -0.72 4.91 0.99
N ARG A 54 -1.93 5.05 1.54
CA ARG A 54 -2.19 5.86 2.74
C ARG A 54 -3.22 5.18 3.62
N LEU A 55 -3.03 5.27 4.93
CA LEU A 55 -4.07 4.95 5.91
C LEU A 55 -4.92 6.19 6.12
N LYS A 56 -6.25 6.05 6.04
CA LYS A 56 -7.19 7.11 6.39
C LYS A 56 -8.01 6.66 7.59
N VAL A 57 -8.12 7.51 8.60
CA VAL A 57 -8.93 7.25 9.78
C VAL A 57 -9.89 8.41 10.00
N GLN A 58 -11.11 8.09 10.43
CA GLN A 58 -12.08 9.08 10.86
C GLN A 58 -11.92 9.28 12.35
N LEU A 59 -11.78 10.54 12.77
CA LEU A 59 -11.71 10.93 14.17
C LEU A 59 -13.11 10.98 14.78
N ALA A 60 -13.17 11.07 16.12
CA ALA A 60 -14.44 11.13 16.85
C ALA A 60 -15.29 12.36 16.48
N ASP A 61 -14.67 13.44 16.01
CA ASP A 61 -15.36 14.64 15.51
C ASP A 61 -15.88 14.51 14.06
N GLY A 62 -15.70 13.33 13.44
CA GLY A 62 -16.12 13.05 12.07
C GLY A 62 -15.12 13.48 11.00
N SER A 63 -14.05 14.19 11.34
CA SER A 63 -13.00 14.58 10.41
C SER A 63 -12.15 13.38 9.95
N TRP A 64 -11.60 13.46 8.73
CA TRP A 64 -10.73 12.43 8.20
C TRP A 64 -9.28 12.90 8.20
N VAL A 65 -8.39 12.11 8.79
CA VAL A 65 -6.95 12.31 8.69
C VAL A 65 -6.32 11.18 7.90
N ALA A 66 -5.28 11.50 7.13
CA ALA A 66 -4.52 10.55 6.34
C ALA A 66 -3.09 10.46 6.85
N SER A 67 -2.49 9.26 6.79
CA SER A 67 -1.07 9.08 7.06
C SER A 67 -0.25 9.97 6.11
N THR A 68 0.79 10.60 6.64
CA THR A 68 1.63 11.59 5.96
C THR A 68 2.97 11.03 5.51
N ALA A 69 3.28 9.79 5.88
CA ALA A 69 4.47 9.09 5.42
C ALA A 69 4.55 9.09 3.88
N GLN A 70 5.67 9.59 3.37
CA GLN A 70 5.93 9.58 1.94
C GLN A 70 6.37 8.20 1.48
N MET A 71 5.82 7.78 0.35
CA MET A 71 6.13 6.52 -0.30
C MET A 71 6.63 6.85 -1.71
N GLN A 72 7.77 6.28 -2.10
CA GLN A 72 8.14 6.22 -3.51
C GLN A 72 7.32 5.14 -4.21
N ASP A 73 6.94 5.37 -5.47
CA ASP A 73 6.33 4.35 -6.33
C ASP A 73 7.15 3.05 -6.24
N GLN A 74 6.48 1.90 -6.22
CA GLN A 74 7.15 0.62 -6.19
C GLN A 74 6.68 -0.24 -7.36
N THR A 75 7.63 -0.87 -8.05
CA THR A 75 7.43 -1.62 -9.29
C THR A 75 8.10 -2.99 -9.21
N THR A 76 7.50 -4.02 -9.81
CA THR A 76 8.06 -5.39 -9.77
C THR A 76 9.28 -5.59 -10.66
N ASP A 77 9.51 -4.73 -11.65
CA ASP A 77 10.51 -4.92 -12.70
C ASP A 77 11.18 -3.59 -13.08
N LYS A 78 12.51 -3.55 -12.98
CA LYS A 78 13.36 -2.39 -13.31
C LYS A 78 13.51 -2.14 -14.81
N ASP A 79 13.38 -3.19 -15.62
CA ASP A 79 13.62 -3.16 -17.06
C ASP A 79 12.30 -2.93 -17.83
N TRP A 80 11.22 -2.64 -17.10
CA TRP A 80 9.95 -2.24 -17.70
C TRP A 80 10.03 -0.84 -18.29
N ALA A 81 9.60 -0.64 -19.53
CA ALA A 81 9.55 0.67 -20.18
C ALA A 81 8.78 1.74 -19.38
N TYR A 82 7.83 1.32 -18.54
CA TYR A 82 7.07 2.21 -17.64
C TYR A 82 7.56 2.18 -16.19
N PHE A 83 8.82 1.82 -15.96
CA PHE A 83 9.44 1.80 -14.63
C PHE A 83 9.34 3.18 -13.95
N SER A 84 9.01 3.16 -12.67
CA SER A 84 8.99 4.36 -11.82
C SER A 84 9.24 4.00 -10.36
N GLY A 85 9.98 4.86 -9.67
CA GLY A 85 10.31 4.72 -8.24
C GLY A 85 11.33 3.61 -7.99
N GLU A 86 10.97 2.64 -7.16
CA GLU A 86 11.87 1.60 -6.69
C GLU A 86 11.39 0.21 -7.06
N VAL A 87 12.33 -0.73 -7.18
CA VAL A 87 11.98 -2.14 -7.36
C VAL A 87 11.50 -2.73 -6.05
N PHE A 88 10.58 -3.68 -6.13
CA PHE A 88 10.19 -4.54 -5.03
C PHE A 88 11.41 -5.17 -4.34
N ARG A 89 11.30 -5.46 -3.03
CA ARG A 89 12.39 -6.09 -2.26
C ARG A 89 12.73 -7.46 -2.83
N GLU A 90 11.71 -8.21 -3.20
CA GLU A 90 11.79 -9.52 -3.82
C GLU A 90 10.83 -9.56 -5.02
N PRO A 91 11.01 -10.47 -5.99
CA PRO A 91 10.15 -10.53 -7.18
C PRO A 91 8.64 -10.56 -6.89
N LEU A 92 8.24 -11.08 -5.72
CA LEU A 92 6.86 -11.21 -5.29
C LEU A 92 6.44 -10.32 -4.10
N VAL A 93 7.37 -9.55 -3.51
CA VAL A 93 7.12 -8.83 -2.25
C VAL A 93 7.67 -7.41 -2.35
N SER A 94 6.79 -6.42 -2.19
CA SER A 94 7.19 -5.01 -2.14
C SER A 94 8.07 -4.73 -0.92
N LYS A 95 8.77 -3.60 -0.93
CA LYS A 95 9.27 -3.02 0.31
C LYS A 95 8.09 -2.60 1.19
N GLU A 96 8.32 -2.60 2.50
CA GLU A 96 7.32 -2.11 3.44
C GLU A 96 7.10 -0.61 3.28
N VAL A 97 5.83 -0.20 3.31
CA VAL A 97 5.42 1.20 3.24
C VAL A 97 4.96 1.64 4.63
N PRO A 98 5.63 2.62 5.25
CA PRO A 98 5.14 3.24 6.47
C PRO A 98 3.85 4.01 6.22
N LEU A 99 2.89 3.87 7.13
CA LEU A 99 1.61 4.58 7.15
C LEU A 99 1.50 5.45 8.40
N ASP A 100 2.60 6.09 8.78
CA ASP A 100 2.69 6.92 9.98
C ASP A 100 1.94 8.25 9.80
N PHE A 101 1.30 8.71 10.87
CA PHE A 101 0.77 10.07 10.99
C PHE A 101 1.86 10.95 11.60
N ARG A 102 2.76 11.49 10.76
CA ARG A 102 3.79 12.42 11.20
C ARG A 102 3.20 13.83 11.29
N ALA A 103 3.48 14.53 12.39
CA ALA A 103 3.31 15.97 12.45
C ALA A 103 4.30 16.61 11.48
N HIS A 104 3.81 17.52 10.64
CA HIS A 104 4.64 18.35 9.77
C HIS A 104 5.24 19.52 10.55
#